data_AF-A0A832BFF7-F1
#
_entry.id   AF-A0A832BFF7-F1
#
_cell.length_a   1.000
_cell.length_b   1.000
_cell.length_c   1.000
_cell.angle_alpha   90.00
_cell.angle_beta   90.00
_cell.angle_gamma   90.00
#
_symmetry.space_group_name_H-M   'P 1'
#
loop_
_entity.id
_entity.type
_entity.pdbx_description
1 polymer ?
#
loop_
_entity_poly.entity_id
_entity_poly.type
_entity_poly.pdbx_seq_one_letter_code
_entity_poly.pdbx_strand_id
1 'polypeptide(L)'
;MLSIGNRKLREYALVFLAYALVAAIMFPQLIANFATSTFGYGGDTYQGMWDLWWVNYAIFHLHTTPYFTNLIFYPVGANLVTQTMAPLLGILTYPLQLISLPFAMNTAIIIGIV
;
A
#
# COMPACT_ATOMS: atom_id res chain seq x y z
N MET A 1 27.96 20.85 -2.31
CA MET A 1 27.48 19.86 -3.29
C MET A 1 28.42 18.66 -3.21
N LEU A 2 28.00 17.55 -2.60
CA LEU A 2 28.86 16.38 -2.39
C LEU A 2 29.09 15.68 -3.74
N SER A 3 30.30 15.82 -4.30
CA SER A 3 30.72 15.00 -5.44
C SER A 3 30.89 13.56 -4.96
N ILE A 4 29.91 12.70 -5.26
CA ILE A 4 30.01 11.27 -5.02
C ILE A 4 31.00 10.72 -6.04
N GLY A 5 32.21 10.38 -5.60
CA GLY A 5 33.19 9.75 -6.48
C GLY A 5 32.66 8.41 -7.03
N ASN A 6 33.03 8.09 -8.29
CA ASN A 6 32.58 6.88 -9.01
C ASN A 6 32.71 5.57 -8.21
N ARG A 7 33.71 5.48 -7.32
CA ARG A 7 33.88 4.34 -6.41
C ARG A 7 32.72 4.18 -5.41
N LYS A 8 32.30 5.27 -4.77
CA LYS A 8 31.18 5.24 -3.81
C LYS A 8 29.85 4.94 -4.51
N LEU A 9 29.66 5.47 -5.71
CA LEU A 9 28.47 5.16 -6.52
C LEU A 9 28.41 3.66 -6.85
N ARG A 10 29.54 3.07 -7.25
CA ARG A 10 29.64 1.63 -7.50
C ARG A 10 29.36 0.81 -6.24
N GLU A 11 29.93 1.20 -5.10
CA GLU A 11 29.68 0.53 -3.81
C GLU A 11 28.19 0.56 -3.43
N TYR A 12 27.53 1.72 -3.53
CA TYR A 12 26.09 1.82 -3.27
C TYR A 12 25.23 1.04 -4.25
N ALA A 13 25.58 1.06 -5.54
CA ALA A 13 24.87 0.26 -6.54
C ALA A 13 24.98 -1.24 -6.25
N LEU A 14 26.16 -1.72 -5.85
CA LEU A 14 26.36 -3.13 -5.49
C LEU A 14 25.55 -3.52 -4.25
N VAL A 15 25.53 -2.66 -3.21
CA VAL A 15 24.74 -2.88 -2.01
C VAL A 15 23.24 -2.92 -2.35
N PHE A 16 22.76 -1.94 -3.12
CA PHE A 16 21.37 -1.90 -3.58
C PHE A 16 20.99 -3.17 -4.34
N LEU A 17 21.81 -3.59 -5.32
CA LEU A 17 21.55 -4.78 -6.12
C LEU A 17 21.56 -6.05 -5.28
N ALA A 18 22.45 -6.16 -4.29
CA ALA A 18 22.48 -7.31 -3.39
C ALA A 18 21.19 -7.42 -2.57
N TYR A 19 20.71 -6.31 -1.97
CA TYR A 19 19.45 -6.31 -1.24
C TYR A 19 18.23 -6.50 -2.15
N ALA A 20 18.23 -5.93 -3.36
CA ALA A 20 17.19 -6.14 -4.35
C ALA A 20 17.10 -7.61 -4.79
N LEU A 21 18.24 -8.28 -4.96
CA LEU A 21 18.29 -9.72 -5.27
C LEU A 21 17.72 -10.55 -4.13
N VAL A 22 18.10 -10.27 -2.88
CA VAL A 22 17.54 -10.96 -1.71
C VAL A 22 16.02 -10.75 -1.64
N ALA A 23 15.54 -9.52 -1.83
CA ALA A 23 14.10 -9.23 -1.89
C ALA A 23 13.41 -10.02 -3.01
N ALA A 24 14.03 -10.10 -4.20
CA ALA A 24 13.46 -10.84 -5.32
C ALA A 24 13.36 -12.35 -5.08
N ILE A 25 14.35 -12.92 -4.39
CA ILE A 25 14.33 -14.34 -3.99
C ILE A 25 13.25 -14.59 -2.93
N MET A 26 13.05 -13.66 -1.99
CA MET A 26 12.06 -13.81 -0.92
C MET A 26 10.62 -13.59 -1.38
N PHE A 27 10.40 -12.71 -2.37
CA PHE A 27 9.06 -12.31 -2.81
C PHE A 27 8.81 -12.59 -4.31
N PRO A 28 9.00 -13.83 -4.79
CA PRO A 28 8.87 -14.14 -6.21
C PRO A 28 7.43 -13.96 -6.71
N GLN A 29 6.44 -14.30 -5.87
CA GLN A 29 5.02 -14.15 -6.21
C GLN A 29 4.61 -12.69 -6.33
N LEU A 30 5.12 -11.82 -5.46
CA LEU A 30 4.84 -10.40 -5.55
C LEU A 30 5.40 -9.81 -6.85
N ILE A 31 6.61 -10.20 -7.24
CA ILE A 31 7.23 -9.72 -8.48
C ILE A 31 6.46 -10.21 -9.71
N ALA A 32 6.09 -11.49 -9.74
CA ALA A 32 5.36 -12.07 -10.86
C ALA A 32 3.91 -11.59 -10.95
N ASN A 33 3.28 -11.27 -9.82
CA ASN A 33 1.83 -11.03 -9.69
C ASN A 33 1.53 -9.71 -8.97
N PHE A 34 2.28 -8.65 -9.28
CA PHE A 34 2.25 -7.39 -8.53
C PHE A 34 0.88 -6.69 -8.45
N ALA A 35 0.02 -6.89 -9.47
CA ALA A 35 -1.32 -6.31 -9.50
C ALA A 35 -2.42 -7.24 -8.97
N THR A 36 -2.10 -8.50 -8.64
CA THR A 36 -3.09 -9.52 -8.26
C THR A 36 -2.78 -10.20 -6.93
N SER A 37 -1.55 -10.05 -6.43
CA SER A 37 -1.09 -10.54 -5.12
C SER A 37 -0.62 -9.38 -4.26
N THR A 38 -0.69 -9.51 -2.94
CA THR A 38 -0.20 -8.49 -1.99
C THR A 38 0.91 -9.03 -1.09
N PHE A 39 1.56 -8.12 -0.37
CA PHE A 39 2.48 -8.49 0.70
C PHE A 39 1.75 -9.22 1.83
N GLY A 40 2.21 -10.44 2.13
CA GLY A 40 1.70 -11.23 3.25
C GLY A 40 0.32 -11.85 3.01
N TYR A 41 -0.17 -12.54 4.02
CA TYR A 41 -1.48 -13.18 4.04
C TYR A 41 -2.08 -13.01 5.44
N GLY A 42 -3.37 -12.64 5.52
CA GLY A 42 -4.08 -12.54 6.78
C GLY A 42 -4.94 -11.29 6.92
N GLY A 43 -5.58 -11.17 8.08
CA GLY A 43 -6.59 -10.13 8.35
C GLY A 43 -6.06 -8.71 8.24
N ASP A 44 -4.84 -8.45 8.70
CA ASP A 44 -4.25 -7.10 8.68
C ASP A 44 -4.01 -6.59 7.24
N THR A 45 -3.43 -7.43 6.37
CA THR A 45 -3.25 -7.10 4.95
C THR A 45 -4.59 -6.80 4.28
N TYR A 46 -5.60 -7.63 4.52
CA TYR A 46 -6.93 -7.43 3.92
C TYR A 46 -7.64 -6.19 4.47
N GLN A 47 -7.45 -5.88 5.75
CA GLN A 47 -7.98 -4.66 6.35
C GLN A 47 -7.32 -3.43 5.76
N GLY A 48 -5.99 -3.41 5.62
CA GLY A 48 -5.28 -2.30 4.98
C GLY A 48 -5.71 -2.09 3.53
N MET A 49 -5.90 -3.16 2.75
CA MET A 49 -6.47 -3.04 1.40
C MET A 49 -7.88 -2.45 1.43
N TRP A 50 -8.74 -2.97 2.31
CA TRP A 50 -10.11 -2.50 2.45
C TRP A 50 -10.14 -1.01 2.84
N ASP A 51 -9.28 -0.58 3.75
CA ASP A 51 -9.15 0.82 4.18
C ASP A 51 -8.79 1.75 3.01
N LEU A 52 -7.81 1.36 2.18
CA LEU A 52 -7.41 2.13 1.00
C LEU A 52 -8.58 2.32 0.02
N TRP A 53 -9.36 1.26 -0.21
CA TRP A 53 -10.54 1.31 -1.07
C TRP A 53 -11.68 2.12 -0.41
N TRP A 54 -11.95 1.85 0.87
CA TRP A 54 -13.05 2.43 1.62
C TRP A 54 -12.94 3.94 1.71
N VAL A 55 -11.74 4.48 1.95
CA VAL A 55 -11.51 5.93 1.99
C VAL A 55 -11.97 6.59 0.70
N ASN A 56 -11.58 6.06 -0.45
CA ASN A 56 -11.97 6.61 -1.75
C ASN A 56 -13.46 6.41 -2.03
N TYR A 57 -14.00 5.25 -1.68
CA TYR A 57 -15.42 4.98 -1.85
C TYR A 57 -16.28 5.92 -0.99
N ALA A 58 -15.94 6.10 0.28
CA ALA A 58 -16.63 7.01 1.19
C ALA A 58 -16.60 8.46 0.69
N ILE A 59 -15.43 8.96 0.29
CA ILE A 59 -15.25 10.36 -0.10
C ILE A 59 -15.84 10.65 -1.49
N PHE A 60 -15.47 9.84 -2.49
CA PHE A 60 -15.75 10.16 -3.89
C PHE A 60 -17.05 9.55 -4.43
N HIS A 61 -17.55 8.46 -3.83
CA HIS A 61 -18.79 7.82 -4.28
C HIS A 61 -19.97 8.09 -3.34
N LEU A 62 -19.75 7.96 -2.02
CA LEU A 62 -20.81 8.18 -1.03
C LEU A 62 -20.89 9.62 -0.52
N HIS A 63 -19.88 10.44 -0.78
CA HIS A 63 -19.75 11.81 -0.28
C HIS A 63 -19.91 11.92 1.24
N THR A 64 -19.31 10.98 1.97
CA THR A 64 -19.35 10.88 3.43
C THR A 64 -17.94 10.80 4.03
N THR A 65 -17.88 10.89 5.35
CA THR A 65 -16.64 10.70 6.10
C THR A 65 -16.23 9.22 6.11
N PRO A 66 -14.93 8.90 5.92
CA PRO A 66 -14.48 7.51 5.96
C PRO A 66 -14.46 6.94 7.39
N TYR A 67 -14.72 7.73 8.43
CA TYR A 67 -14.64 7.29 9.82
C TYR A 67 -15.87 6.52 10.33
N PHE A 68 -16.87 6.27 9.50
CA PHE A 68 -18.02 5.44 9.85
C PHE A 68 -18.53 4.67 8.63
N THR A 69 -18.84 3.38 8.79
CA THR A 69 -19.38 2.55 7.71
C THR A 69 -20.57 1.71 8.16
N ASN A 70 -21.53 1.50 7.27
CA ASN A 70 -22.62 0.53 7.46
C ASN A 70 -22.30 -0.84 6.83
N LEU A 71 -21.15 -0.98 6.17
CA LEU A 71 -20.74 -2.24 5.54
C LEU A 71 -20.31 -3.30 6.56
N ILE A 72 -19.97 -2.87 7.78
CA ILE A 72 -19.54 -3.73 8.87
C ILE A 72 -20.60 -3.65 9.98
N PHE A 73 -21.01 -4.81 10.51
CA PHE A 73 -22.03 -4.93 11.57
C PHE A 73 -23.39 -4.28 11.23
N TYR A 74 -23.85 -4.41 9.99
CA TYR A 74 -25.20 -3.96 9.62
C TYR A 74 -26.28 -4.60 10.51
N PRO A 75 -27.30 -3.85 11.00
CA PRO A 75 -27.61 -2.44 10.69
C PRO A 75 -26.94 -1.41 11.63
N VAL A 76 -26.17 -1.84 12.63
CA VAL A 76 -25.56 -0.96 13.63
C VAL A 76 -24.44 -0.10 13.03
N GLY A 77 -23.66 -0.67 12.12
CA GLY A 77 -22.48 -0.03 11.55
C GLY A 77 -21.25 -0.13 12.45
N ALA A 78 -20.14 0.43 11.97
CA ALA A 78 -18.87 0.46 12.67
C ALA A 78 -18.27 1.87 12.69
N ASN A 79 -17.83 2.29 13.88
CA ASN A 79 -17.03 3.49 14.06
C ASN A 79 -15.55 3.16 13.82
N LEU A 80 -14.92 3.88 12.90
CA LEU A 80 -13.55 3.66 12.44
C LEU A 80 -12.59 4.77 12.92
N VAL A 81 -13.03 5.69 13.77
CA VAL A 81 -12.20 6.81 14.26
C VAL A 81 -10.93 6.32 14.96
N THR A 82 -11.00 5.19 15.68
CA THR A 82 -9.86 4.61 16.40
C THR A 82 -9.12 3.53 15.59
N GLN A 83 -9.51 3.31 14.34
CA GLN A 83 -8.84 2.36 13.46
C GLN A 83 -7.50 2.96 13.01
N THR A 84 -6.51 2.10 12.76
CA THR A 84 -5.20 2.48 12.17
C THR A 84 -5.28 2.84 10.68
N MET A 85 -6.46 3.29 10.22
CA MET A 85 -6.69 3.68 8.84
C MET A 85 -5.81 4.87 8.48
N ALA A 86 -5.28 4.88 7.25
CA ALA A 86 -4.47 5.96 6.70
C ALA A 86 -5.23 6.74 5.61
N PRO A 87 -6.15 7.67 5.96
CA PRO A 87 -7.00 8.34 4.97
C PRO A 87 -6.22 9.11 3.90
N LEU A 88 -5.12 9.78 4.28
CA LEU A 88 -4.28 10.49 3.30
C LEU A 88 -3.70 9.52 2.26
N LEU A 89 -3.26 8.33 2.69
CA LEU A 89 -2.74 7.31 1.79
C LEU A 89 -3.85 6.76 0.88
N GLY A 90 -5.06 6.53 1.43
CA GLY A 90 -6.22 6.15 0.64
C GLY A 90 -6.45 7.12 -0.53
N ILE A 91 -6.46 8.42 -0.25
CA ILE A 91 -6.63 9.48 -1.26
C ILE A 91 -5.48 9.48 -2.27
N LEU A 92 -4.22 9.47 -1.80
CA LEU A 92 -3.04 9.56 -2.68
C LEU A 92 -2.90 8.33 -3.60
N THR A 93 -3.35 7.17 -3.15
CA THR A 93 -3.29 5.93 -3.94
C THR A 93 -4.46 5.75 -4.89
N TYR A 94 -5.48 6.63 -4.87
CA TYR A 94 -6.67 6.50 -5.72
C TYR A 94 -6.36 6.29 -7.21
N PRO A 95 -5.44 7.05 -7.86
CA PRO A 95 -5.11 6.82 -9.25
C PRO A 95 -4.51 5.43 -9.52
N LEU A 96 -3.81 4.87 -8.53
CA LEU A 96 -3.20 3.54 -8.63
C LEU A 96 -4.24 2.43 -8.45
N GLN A 97 -5.28 2.68 -7.66
CA GLN A 97 -6.39 1.74 -7.45
C GLN A 97 -7.18 1.48 -8.74
N LEU A 98 -7.13 2.40 -9.72
CA LEU A 98 -7.70 2.21 -11.06
C LEU A 98 -7.05 1.07 -11.85
N ILE A 99 -5.81 0.69 -11.51
CA ILE A 99 -5.15 -0.49 -12.08
C ILE A 99 -5.63 -1.72 -11.30
N SER A 100 -5.38 -1.73 -9.99
CA SER A 100 -5.97 -2.68 -9.05
C SER A 100 -5.69 -2.25 -7.61
N LEU A 101 -6.47 -2.76 -6.66
CA LEU A 101 -6.24 -2.52 -5.24
C LEU A 101 -4.91 -3.14 -4.73
N PRO A 102 -4.53 -4.38 -5.11
CA PRO A 102 -3.19 -4.90 -4.80
C PRO A 102 -2.06 -4.03 -5.36
N PHE A 103 -2.19 -3.54 -6.58
CA PHE A 103 -1.18 -2.67 -7.21
C PHE A 103 -0.96 -1.41 -6.37
N ALA A 104 -2.04 -0.74 -5.98
CA ALA A 104 -2.00 0.45 -5.13
C ALA A 104 -1.31 0.19 -3.78
N MET A 105 -1.69 -0.90 -3.09
CA MET A 105 -1.09 -1.28 -1.80
C MET A 105 0.40 -1.58 -1.93
N ASN A 106 0.78 -2.41 -2.92
CA ASN A 106 2.17 -2.80 -3.08
C ASN A 106 3.06 -1.63 -3.46
N THR A 107 2.57 -0.71 -4.31
CA THR A 107 3.27 0.53 -4.62
C THR A 107 3.46 1.37 -3.37
N ALA A 108 2.42 1.56 -2.56
CA ALA A 108 2.49 2.32 -1.31
C ALA A 108 3.54 1.78 -0.32
N ILE A 109 3.63 0.45 -0.20
CA ILE A 109 4.62 -0.22 0.66
C ILE A 109 6.04 0.02 0.13
N ILE A 110 6.28 -0.16 -1.17
CA ILE A 110 7.62 -0.02 -1.76
C ILE A 110 8.15 1.41 -1.66
N ILE A 111 7.28 2.41 -1.78
CA ILE A 111 7.65 3.82 -1.64
C ILE A 111 7.72 4.27 -0.17
N GLY A 112 7.36 3.40 0.79
CA GLY A 112 7.48 3.64 2.22
C GLY A 112 6.46 4.62 2.81
N ILE A 113 5.22 4.63 2.29
CA ILE A 113 4.14 5.51 2.77
C ILE A 113 3.08 4.69 3.56
N VAL A 114 3.43 3.50 4.05
CA VAL A 114 2.59 2.62 4.89
C VAL A 114 3.23 2.47 6.25
#